data_AF-A0AA43UHY5-F1
#
_entry.id   AF-A0AA43UHY5-F1
#
_cell.length_a   1.000
_cell.length_b   1.000
_cell.length_c   1.000
_cell.angle_alpha   90.00
_cell.angle_beta   90.00
_cell.angle_gamma   90.00
#
_symmetry.space_group_name_H-M   'P 1'
#
loop_
_entity.id
_entity.type
_entity.pdbx_description
1 polymer ?
#
loop_
_entity_poly.entity_id
_entity_poly.type
_entity_poly.pdbx_seq_one_letter_code
_entity_poly.pdbx_strand_id
1 'polypeptide(L)'
;MSESNISIFEKYLTIWVLICMLIGIFISQYIPIIPEFLNKFEYAQISIPMAILIWIMIYPMMLKIDFNSIKNVKNNLKGIVLTWCVNWLVQPFTMYLICTIFFFVIYQEY
;
A
#
# COMPACT_ATOMS: atom_id res chain seq x y z
N MET A 1 10.99 18.82 -27.78
CA MET A 1 10.21 17.82 -27.03
C MET A 1 11.14 16.63 -26.82
N SER A 2 11.85 16.54 -25.68
CA SER A 2 12.67 15.36 -25.40
C SER A 2 11.73 14.21 -25.08
N GLU A 3 11.68 13.18 -25.93
CA GLU A 3 11.02 11.92 -25.61
C GLU A 3 11.69 11.35 -24.36
N SER A 4 11.03 11.48 -23.22
CA SER A 4 11.46 10.87 -21.97
C SER A 4 11.29 9.36 -22.12
N ASN A 5 12.34 8.69 -22.56
CA ASN A 5 12.42 7.23 -22.53
C ASN A 5 12.08 6.76 -21.11
N ILE A 6 10.99 5.99 -20.98
CA ILE A 6 10.59 5.36 -19.71
C ILE A 6 11.80 4.61 -19.17
N SER A 7 12.21 4.93 -17.93
CA SER A 7 13.36 4.29 -17.31
C SER A 7 13.13 2.77 -17.26
N ILE A 8 14.20 1.98 -17.47
CA ILE A 8 14.14 0.52 -17.37
C ILE A 8 13.54 0.08 -16.02
N PHE A 9 13.81 0.85 -14.96
CA PHE A 9 13.22 0.65 -13.63
C PHE A 9 11.70 0.81 -13.63
N GLU A 10 11.18 1.90 -14.21
CA GLU A 10 9.73 2.16 -14.30
C GLU A 10 9.04 1.11 -15.16
N LYS A 11 9.67 0.70 -16.27
CA LYS A 11 9.13 -0.31 -17.18
C LYS A 11 9.00 -1.68 -16.52
N TYR A 12 9.95 -2.06 -15.67
CA TYR A 12 9.97 -3.38 -15.00
C TYR A 12 9.65 -3.30 -13.51
N LEU A 13 8.98 -2.22 -13.06
CA LEU A 13 8.70 -1.98 -11.64
C LEU A 13 8.00 -3.17 -10.97
N THR A 14 7.03 -3.79 -11.63
CA THR A 14 6.31 -4.97 -11.12
C THR A 14 7.25 -6.15 -10.83
N ILE A 15 8.23 -6.40 -11.70
CA ILE A 15 9.20 -7.48 -11.53
C ILE A 15 10.13 -7.16 -10.35
N TRP A 16 10.61 -5.91 -10.27
CA TRP A 16 11.43 -5.46 -9.15
C TRP A 16 10.70 -5.60 -7.81
N VAL A 17 9.43 -5.17 -7.74
CA VAL A 17 8.59 -5.30 -6.54
C VAL A 17 8.41 -6.77 -6.16
N LEU A 18 8.17 -7.66 -7.14
CA LEU A 18 8.03 -9.09 -6.88
C LEU A 18 9.32 -9.71 -6.32
N ILE A 19 10.47 -9.37 -6.90
CA ILE A 19 11.79 -9.79 -6.40
C ILE A 19 12.01 -9.28 -4.97
N CYS A 20 11.72 -8.01 -4.69
CA CYS A 20 11.83 -7.43 -3.36
C CYS A 20 10.92 -8.14 -2.34
N MET A 21 9.68 -8.49 -2.72
CA MET A 21 8.77 -9.25 -1.86
C MET A 21 9.32 -10.64 -1.53
N LEU A 22 9.77 -11.40 -2.54
CA LEU A 22 10.34 -12.74 -2.33
C LEU A 22 11.56 -12.69 -1.42
N ILE A 23 12.49 -11.76 -1.68
CA ILE A 23 13.68 -11.56 -0.85
C ILE A 23 13.26 -11.20 0.58
N GLY A 24 12.29 -10.29 0.76
CA GLY A 24 11.79 -9.91 2.07
C GLY A 24 11.22 -11.10 2.86
N ILE A 25 10.47 -11.98 2.21
CA ILE A 25 9.93 -13.20 2.83
C ILE A 25 11.07 -14.13 3.27
N PHE A 26 12.04 -14.41 2.40
CA PHE A 26 13.18 -15.28 2.73
C PHE A 26 14.02 -14.70 3.87
N ILE A 27 14.29 -13.40 3.85
CA ILE A 27 14.99 -12.71 4.93
C ILE A 27 14.21 -12.82 6.24
N SER A 28 12.90 -12.59 6.21
CA SER A 28 12.04 -12.69 7.39
C SER A 28 12.00 -14.10 7.99
N GLN A 29 12.07 -15.14 7.15
CA GLN A 29 12.01 -16.53 7.59
C GLN A 29 13.36 -17.05 8.11
N TYR A 30 14.47 -16.74 7.44
CA TYR A 30 15.79 -17.26 7.80
C TYR A 30 16.58 -16.39 8.78
N ILE A 31 16.27 -15.10 8.87
CA ILE A 31 17.01 -14.14 9.70
C ILE A 31 16.03 -13.38 10.61
N PRO A 32 15.56 -14.00 11.72
CA PRO A 32 14.55 -13.42 12.61
C PRO A 32 15.04 -12.17 13.38
N ILE A 33 16.35 -11.91 13.39
CA ILE A 33 16.91 -10.71 14.03
C ILE A 33 16.34 -9.41 13.46
N ILE A 34 15.96 -9.40 12.18
CA ILE A 34 15.45 -8.21 11.48
C ILE A 34 14.03 -7.86 11.95
N PRO A 35 13.04 -8.78 11.91
CA PRO A 35 11.73 -8.52 12.48
C PRO A 35 11.78 -8.29 14.00
N GLU A 36 12.64 -9.01 14.74
CA GLU A 36 12.81 -8.77 16.19
C GLU A 36 13.35 -7.37 16.49
N PHE A 37 14.31 -6.88 15.71
CA PHE A 37 14.83 -5.52 15.83
C PHE A 37 13.75 -4.49 15.50
N LEU A 38 12.96 -4.70 14.44
CA LEU A 38 11.85 -3.82 14.08
C LEU A 38 10.75 -3.81 15.16
N ASN A 39 10.45 -4.95 15.79
CA ASN A 39 9.50 -5.05 16.90
C ASN A 39 9.97 -4.29 18.15
N LYS A 40 11.29 -4.10 18.36
CA LYS A 40 11.78 -3.21 19.44
C LYS A 40 11.43 -1.74 19.20
N PHE A 41 11.18 -1.35 17.95
CA PHE A 41 10.67 -0.02 17.58
C PHE A 41 9.16 -0.03 17.35
N GLU A 42 8.46 -1.06 17.83
CA GLU A 42 7.01 -1.08 17.87
C GLU A 42 6.53 -0.35 19.11
N TYR A 43 5.71 0.67 18.91
CA TYR A 43 5.03 1.38 19.98
C TYR A 43 3.53 1.25 19.77
N ALA A 44 2.82 0.69 20.77
CA ALA A 44 1.38 0.48 20.72
C ALA A 44 0.89 -0.25 19.45
N GLN A 45 1.54 -1.36 19.08
CA GLN A 45 1.20 -2.16 17.89
C GLN A 45 1.49 -1.47 16.54
N ILE A 46 2.24 -0.36 16.56
CA ILE A 46 2.62 0.39 15.36
C ILE A 46 4.14 0.41 15.25
N SER A 47 4.68 -0.19 14.19
CA SER A 47 6.11 -0.17 13.91
C SER A 47 6.54 1.22 13.43
N ILE A 48 7.29 1.95 14.25
CA ILE A 48 7.79 3.31 13.93
C ILE A 48 8.53 3.35 12.58
N PRO A 49 9.41 2.37 12.23
CA PRO A 49 10.09 2.38 10.94
C PRO A 49 9.12 2.32 9.75
N MET A 50 8.08 1.48 9.83
CA MET A 50 7.06 1.38 8.79
C MET A 50 6.24 2.67 8.68
N ALA A 51 5.89 3.28 9.81
CA ALA A 51 5.18 4.56 9.81
C ALA A 51 5.98 5.66 9.09
N ILE A 52 7.29 5.75 9.33
CA ILE A 52 8.19 6.69 8.64
C ILE A 52 8.23 6.40 7.14
N LEU A 53 8.38 5.14 6.74
CA LEU A 53 8.41 4.74 5.32
C LEU A 53 7.12 5.11 4.59
N ILE A 54 5.97 4.81 5.19
CA ILE A 54 4.65 5.18 4.64
C ILE A 54 4.54 6.71 4.54
N TRP A 55 4.99 7.46 5.55
CA TRP A 55 4.95 8.91 5.53
C TRP A 55 5.81 9.50 4.39
N ILE A 56 7.02 8.96 4.17
CA ILE A 56 7.90 9.32 3.05
C ILE A 56 7.21 9.04 1.69
N MET A 57 6.35 8.03 1.58
CA MET A 57 5.59 7.76 0.36
C MET A 57 4.41 8.70 0.16
N ILE A 58 3.68 9.05 1.23
CA ILE A 58 2.50 9.92 1.16
C ILE A 58 2.89 11.37 0.90
N TYR A 59 3.94 11.87 1.55
CA TYR A 59 4.39 13.26 1.47
C TYR A 59 4.60 13.80 0.02
N PRO A 60 5.34 13.13 -0.88
CA PRO A 60 5.55 13.62 -2.24
C PRO A 60 4.28 13.61 -3.08
N MET A 61 3.32 12.73 -2.80
CA MET A 61 2.02 12.77 -3.46
C MET A 61 1.23 14.00 -3.01
N MET A 62 1.25 14.34 -1.71
CA MET A 62 0.57 15.52 -1.17
C MET A 62 1.13 16.83 -1.74
N LEU A 63 2.45 16.94 -1.91
CA LEU A 63 3.09 18.14 -2.47
C LEU A 63 2.71 18.40 -3.95
N LYS A 64 2.28 17.36 -4.67
CA LYS A 64 1.84 17.48 -6.07
C LYS A 64 0.40 17.97 -6.21
N ILE A 65 -0.34 18.13 -5.12
CA ILE A 65 -1.74 18.55 -5.14
C ILE A 65 -1.81 20.06 -5.36
N ASP A 66 -2.49 20.48 -6.43
CA ASP A 66 -2.80 21.89 -6.70
C ASP A 66 -4.12 22.30 -6.03
N PHE A 67 -4.04 23.24 -5.09
CA PHE A 67 -5.19 23.76 -4.36
C PHE A 67 -6.24 24.44 -5.24
N ASN A 68 -5.85 24.99 -6.40
CA ASN A 68 -6.81 25.58 -7.34
C ASN A 68 -7.70 24.50 -7.97
N SER A 69 -7.12 23.34 -8.27
CA SER A 69 -7.83 22.19 -8.81
C SER A 69 -8.84 21.60 -7.79
N ILE A 70 -8.54 21.68 -6.49
CA ILE A 70 -9.46 21.27 -5.41
C ILE A 70 -10.74 22.12 -5.40
N LYS A 71 -10.68 23.41 -5.76
CA LYS A 71 -11.88 24.25 -5.80
C LYS A 71 -12.85 23.84 -6.92
N ASN A 72 -12.32 23.32 -8.02
CA ASN A 72 -13.08 22.87 -9.18
C ASN A 72 -13.65 21.44 -9.04
N VAL A 73 -13.24 20.69 -8.02
CA VAL A 73 -13.73 19.35 -7.69
C VAL A 73 -15.25 19.29 -7.53
N LYS A 74 -15.88 20.38 -7.07
CA LYS A 74 -17.34 20.45 -6.90
C LYS A 74 -18.11 20.17 -8.20
N ASN A 75 -17.52 20.46 -9.36
CA ASN A 75 -18.16 20.19 -10.66
C ASN A 75 -18.17 18.69 -11.01
N ASN A 76 -17.30 17.89 -10.38
CA ASN A 76 -17.14 16.44 -10.63
C ASN A 76 -17.39 15.59 -9.36
N LEU A 77 -18.34 16.01 -8.51
CA LEU A 77 -18.69 15.32 -7.27
C LEU A 77 -19.07 13.85 -7.47
N LYS A 78 -19.82 13.53 -8.53
CA LYS A 78 -20.31 12.15 -8.77
C LYS A 78 -19.15 11.14 -8.89
N GLY A 79 -18.08 11.50 -9.60
CA GLY A 79 -16.92 10.64 -9.76
C GLY A 79 -16.16 10.44 -8.45
N ILE A 80 -16.01 11.50 -7.66
CA ILE A 80 -15.29 11.45 -6.39
C ILE A 80 -16.06 10.67 -5.33
N VAL A 81 -17.38 10.86 -5.26
CA VAL A 81 -18.25 10.07 -4.36
C VAL A 81 -18.18 8.59 -4.74
N LEU A 82 -18.21 8.26 -6.04
CA LEU A 82 -18.06 6.87 -6.47
C LEU A 82 -16.71 6.29 -6.05
N THR A 83 -15.60 6.97 -6.34
CA THR A 83 -14.26 6.52 -5.94
C THR A 83 -14.13 6.38 -4.43
N TRP A 84 -14.68 7.33 -3.66
CA TRP A 84 -14.69 7.28 -2.20
C TRP A 84 -15.50 6.09 -1.69
N CYS A 85 -16.71 5.86 -2.21
CA CYS A 85 -17.54 4.71 -1.86
C CYS A 85 -16.85 3.37 -2.20
N VAL A 86 -16.23 3.28 -3.38
CA VAL A 86 -15.50 2.06 -3.76
C VAL A 86 -14.29 1.84 -2.85
N ASN A 87 -13.53 2.90 -2.57
CA ASN A 87 -12.33 2.80 -1.74
C ASN A 87 -12.66 2.48 -0.27
N TRP A 88 -13.65 3.16 0.31
CA TRP A 88 -13.98 3.03 1.74
C TRP A 88 -15.03 1.97 2.07
N LEU A 89 -15.86 1.54 1.12
CA LEU A 89 -16.83 0.45 1.35
C LEU A 89 -16.38 -0.81 0.63
N VAL A 90 -16.26 -0.75 -0.70
CA VAL A 90 -16.05 -1.98 -1.48
C VAL A 90 -14.71 -2.65 -1.15
N GLN A 91 -13.61 -1.90 -1.05
CA GLN A 91 -12.30 -2.49 -0.72
C GLN A 91 -12.27 -3.19 0.66
N PRO A 92 -12.67 -2.57 1.79
CA PRO A 92 -12.64 -3.24 3.08
C PRO A 92 -13.62 -4.41 3.19
N PHE A 93 -14.83 -4.29 2.63
CA PHE A 93 -15.78 -5.42 2.64
C PHE A 93 -15.28 -6.59 1.79
N THR A 94 -14.65 -6.32 0.65
CA THR A 94 -14.02 -7.37 -0.18
C THR A 94 -12.90 -8.05 0.57
N MET A 95 -12.01 -7.30 1.24
CA MET A 95 -10.94 -7.85 2.06
C MET A 95 -11.51 -8.73 3.19
N TYR A 96 -12.49 -8.22 3.94
CA TYR A 96 -13.13 -8.96 5.02
C TYR A 96 -13.78 -10.26 4.51
N LEU A 97 -14.55 -10.18 3.42
CA LEU A 97 -15.21 -11.35 2.81
C LEU A 97 -14.19 -12.42 2.42
N ILE A 98 -13.09 -12.03 1.75
CA ILE A 98 -12.03 -12.96 1.37
C ILE A 98 -11.39 -13.58 2.62
N CYS A 99 -10.99 -12.77 3.59
CA CYS A 99 -10.43 -13.25 4.86
C CYS A 99 -11.36 -14.24 5.57
N THR A 100 -12.66 -13.93 5.65
CA THR A 100 -13.64 -14.80 6.30
C THR A 100 -13.82 -16.13 5.56
N ILE A 101 -13.90 -16.11 4.23
CA ILE A 101 -13.97 -17.35 3.42
C ILE A 101 -12.75 -18.22 3.68
N PHE A 102 -11.55 -17.64 3.63
CA PHE A 102 -10.33 -18.43 3.84
C PHE A 102 -10.23 -18.95 5.27
N PHE A 103 -10.37 -18.09 6.28
CA PHE A 103 -10.16 -18.51 7.67
C PHE A 103 -11.29 -19.38 8.24
N PHE A 104 -12.54 -19.13 7.87
CA PHE A 104 -13.69 -19.82 8.48
C PHE A 104 -14.36 -20.87 7.60
N VAL A 105 -14.04 -20.95 6.31
CA VAL A 105 -14.63 -21.98 5.42
C VAL A 105 -13.55 -22.92 4.91
N ILE A 106 -12.46 -22.40 4.36
CA ILE A 106 -11.42 -23.23 3.72
C ILE A 106 -10.49 -23.84 4.78
N TYR A 107 -10.00 -23.04 5.72
CA TYR A 107 -9.05 -23.48 6.74
C TYR A 107 -9.71 -23.86 8.07
N GLN A 108 -11.03 -23.96 8.13
CA GLN A 108 -11.72 -24.35 9.35
C GLN A 108 -11.40 -25.78 9.80
N GLU A 109 -11.02 -26.66 8.87
CA GLU A 109 -10.72 -28.07 9.13
C GLU A 109 -9.22 -28.38 9.35
N TYR A 110 -8.34 -27.38 9.35
CA TYR A 110 -6.89 -27.52 9.60
C TYR A 110 -6.52 -26.93 10.98
#